data_AF-A0A2S9FUK6-F1
#
_entry.id   AF-A0A2S9FUK6-F1
#
_cell.length_a   1.000
_cell.length_b   1.000
_cell.length_c   1.000
_cell.angle_alpha   90.00
_cell.angle_beta   90.00
_cell.angle_gamma   90.00
#
_symmetry.space_group_name_H-M   'P 1'
#
loop_
_entity.id
_entity.type
_entity.pdbx_description
1 polymer ?
#
loop_
_entity_poly.entity_id
_entity_poly.type
_entity_poly.pdbx_seq_one_letter_code
_entity_poly.pdbx_strand_id
1 'polypeptide(L)'
;RGVVSVLQFDPVIIRLQAEHEPFQRFIERLYAALLGTEAGVEARLHAAMLSSAISVAVMHPLVADLDAETLRAQLIQMSRRMLDLP
;
A
#
# COMPACT_ATOMS: atom_id res chain seq x y z
N ARG A 1 -7.72 -20.10 1.44
CA ARG A 1 -7.37 -18.66 1.44
C ARG A 1 -6.03 -18.34 0.75
N GLY A 2 -5.15 -19.32 0.44
CA GLY A 2 -3.83 -19.05 -0.15
C GLY A 2 -3.79 -18.71 -1.66
N VAL A 3 -4.65 -19.30 -2.49
CA VAL A 3 -4.57 -19.12 -3.96
C VAL A 3 -4.88 -17.69 -4.41
N VAL A 4 -5.86 -17.03 -3.75
CA VAL A 4 -6.23 -15.63 -4.06
C VAL A 4 -5.11 -14.66 -3.68
N SER A 5 -4.42 -14.90 -2.55
CA SER A 5 -3.28 -14.09 -2.13
C SER A 5 -2.12 -14.20 -3.12
N VAL A 6 -1.81 -15.40 -3.62
CA VAL A 6 -0.72 -15.58 -4.60
C VAL A 6 -1.00 -14.82 -5.90
N LEU A 7 -2.24 -14.84 -6.39
CA LEU A 7 -2.63 -14.11 -7.60
C LEU A 7 -2.63 -12.59 -7.41
N GLN A 8 -2.92 -12.09 -6.22
CA GLN A 8 -2.89 -10.65 -5.92
C GLN A 8 -1.47 -10.05 -6.00
N PHE A 9 -0.44 -10.87 -5.79
CA PHE A 9 0.97 -10.44 -5.84
C PHE A 9 1.72 -10.96 -7.08
N ASP A 10 1.02 -11.64 -7.99
CA ASP A 10 1.62 -12.06 -9.25
C ASP A 10 1.91 -10.83 -10.13
N PRO A 11 3.17 -10.62 -10.58
CA PRO A 11 3.54 -9.43 -11.35
C PRO A 11 2.77 -9.26 -12.66
N VAL A 12 2.31 -10.35 -13.27
CA VAL A 12 1.48 -10.32 -14.49
C VAL A 12 0.07 -9.86 -14.13
N ILE A 13 -0.50 -10.38 -13.05
CA ILE A 13 -1.84 -9.99 -12.57
C ILE A 13 -1.88 -8.54 -12.06
N ILE A 14 -0.82 -8.06 -11.40
CA ILE A 14 -0.68 -6.66 -11.00
C ILE A 14 -0.68 -5.75 -12.25
N ARG A 15 0.06 -6.13 -13.28
CA ARG A 15 0.14 -5.35 -14.53
C ARG A 15 -1.19 -5.34 -15.29
N LEU A 16 -1.87 -6.48 -15.36
CA LEU A 16 -3.21 -6.57 -15.94
C LEU A 16 -4.24 -5.71 -15.19
N GLN A 17 -4.19 -5.69 -13.85
CA GLN A 17 -5.04 -4.80 -13.05
C GLN A 17 -4.69 -3.33 -13.26
N ALA A 18 -3.41 -3.00 -13.40
CA ALA A 18 -2.95 -1.63 -13.67
C ALA A 18 -3.43 -1.09 -15.03
N GLU A 19 -3.74 -1.94 -16.00
CA GLU A 19 -4.33 -1.58 -17.30
C GLU A 19 -5.87 -1.51 -17.25
N HIS A 20 -6.49 -1.95 -16.15
CA HIS A 20 -7.94 -1.98 -15.99
C HIS A 20 -8.48 -0.64 -15.48
N GLU A 21 -9.17 0.10 -16.34
CA GLU A 21 -9.68 1.46 -16.08
C GLU A 21 -10.54 1.57 -14.79
N PRO A 22 -11.44 0.62 -14.44
CA PRO A 22 -12.14 0.64 -13.15
C PRO A 22 -11.23 0.56 -11.93
N PHE A 23 -10.13 -0.21 -12.01
CA PHE A 23 -9.16 -0.33 -10.93
C PHE A 23 -8.35 0.96 -10.78
N GLN A 24 -7.94 1.57 -11.89
CA GLN A 24 -7.28 2.88 -11.89
C GLN A 24 -8.14 3.95 -11.21
N ARG A 25 -9.42 4.04 -11.57
CA ARG A 25 -10.38 4.98 -10.94
C ARG A 25 -10.60 4.71 -9.46
N PHE A 26 -10.59 3.44 -9.04
CA PHE A 26 -10.68 3.09 -7.62
C PHE A 26 -9.45 3.57 -6.84
N ILE A 27 -8.26 3.30 -7.36
CA ILE A 27 -6.99 3.70 -6.75
C ILE A 27 -6.86 5.23 -6.69
N GLU A 28 -7.24 5.92 -7.76
CA GLU A 28 -7.27 7.39 -7.79
C GLU A 28 -8.17 7.97 -6.71
N ARG A 29 -9.40 7.45 -6.55
CA ARG A 29 -10.34 7.90 -5.52
C ARG A 29 -9.86 7.57 -4.11
N LEU A 30 -9.26 6.39 -3.92
CA LEU A 30 -8.69 5.98 -2.64
C LEU A 30 -7.58 6.94 -2.21
N TYR A 31 -6.63 7.25 -3.09
CA TYR A 31 -5.56 8.19 -2.77
C TYR A 31 -6.03 9.63 -2.69
N ALA A 32 -7.01 10.07 -3.49
CA ALA A 32 -7.60 11.39 -3.34
C ALA A 32 -8.30 11.55 -1.98
N ALA A 33 -8.96 10.50 -1.48
CA ALA A 33 -9.57 10.49 -0.14
C ALA A 33 -8.51 10.50 0.98
N LEU A 34 -7.35 9.87 0.75
CA LEU A 34 -6.27 9.79 1.75
C LEU A 34 -5.35 11.03 1.77
N LEU A 35 -5.19 11.72 0.63
CA LEU A 35 -4.20 12.80 0.45
C LEU A 35 -4.83 14.18 0.20
N GLY A 36 -6.14 14.24 -0.07
CA GLY A 36 -6.81 15.45 -0.53
C GLY A 36 -6.78 15.62 -2.05
N THR A 37 -7.73 16.38 -2.59
CA THR A 37 -7.99 16.54 -4.03
C THR A 37 -6.90 17.31 -4.78
N GLU A 38 -6.05 18.06 -4.08
CA GLU A 38 -4.98 18.90 -4.66
C GLU A 38 -3.57 18.37 -4.39
N ALA A 39 -3.42 17.09 -4.04
CA ALA A 39 -2.10 16.50 -3.91
C ALA A 39 -1.38 16.53 -5.28
N GLY A 40 -0.35 17.37 -5.41
CA GLY A 40 0.50 17.45 -6.60
C GLY A 40 1.24 16.13 -6.88
N VAL A 41 1.93 16.04 -8.03
CA VAL A 41 2.62 14.82 -8.48
C VAL A 41 3.54 14.23 -7.40
N GLU A 42 4.26 15.08 -6.68
CA GLU A 42 5.17 14.69 -5.61
C GLU A 42 4.44 14.04 -4.42
N ALA A 43 3.33 14.64 -3.96
CA ALA A 43 2.53 14.08 -2.87
C ALA A 43 1.89 12.75 -3.25
N ARG A 44 1.43 12.61 -4.49
CA ARG A 44 0.90 11.33 -5.02
C ARG A 44 1.99 10.26 -5.08
N LEU A 45 3.21 10.62 -5.48
CA LEU A 45 4.35 9.71 -5.54
C LEU A 45 4.76 9.25 -4.13
N HIS A 46 4.86 10.18 -3.16
CA HIS A 46 5.18 9.83 -1.77
C HIS A 46 4.13 8.89 -1.17
N ALA A 47 2.85 9.14 -1.43
CA ALA A 47 1.78 8.28 -0.96
C ALA A 47 1.82 6.89 -1.60
N ALA A 48 2.02 6.81 -2.92
CA ALA A 48 2.15 5.55 -3.64
C ALA A 48 3.36 4.74 -3.16
N MET A 49 4.48 5.39 -2.86
CA MET A 49 5.68 4.75 -2.30
C MET A 49 5.41 4.21 -0.89
N LEU A 50 4.83 5.02 -0.01
CA LEU A 50 4.52 4.62 1.37
C LEU A 50 3.50 3.47 1.41
N SER A 51 2.42 3.56 0.63
CA SER A 51 1.41 2.51 0.56
C SER A 51 1.94 1.21 -0.03
N SER A 52 2.81 1.29 -1.04
CA SER A 52 3.48 0.12 -1.63
C SER A 52 4.40 -0.54 -0.61
N ALA A 53 5.19 0.25 0.13
CA ALA A 53 6.06 -0.26 1.17
C ALA A 53 5.28 -1.00 2.27
N ILE A 54 4.15 -0.42 2.73
CA ILE A 54 3.28 -1.07 3.72
C ILE A 54 2.66 -2.36 3.16
N SER A 55 2.15 -2.33 1.92
CA SER A 55 1.53 -3.49 1.25
C SER A 55 2.49 -4.67 1.12
N VAL A 56 3.74 -4.41 0.75
CA VAL A 56 4.76 -5.46 0.66
C VAL A 56 5.21 -5.91 2.04
N ALA A 57 5.38 -5.00 2.99
CA ALA A 57 5.80 -5.33 4.34
C ALA A 57 4.86 -6.33 5.02
N VAL A 58 3.53 -6.15 4.92
CA VAL A 58 2.55 -7.06 5.54
C VAL A 58 2.53 -8.48 4.93
N MET A 59 3.06 -8.63 3.72
CA MET A 59 3.15 -9.92 3.03
C MET A 59 4.55 -10.57 3.15
N HIS A 60 5.50 -9.88 3.77
CA HIS A 60 6.89 -10.29 3.75
C HIS A 60 7.14 -11.48 4.70
N PRO A 61 7.86 -12.55 4.29
CA PRO A 61 8.09 -13.73 5.14
C PRO A 61 8.78 -13.43 6.48
N LEU A 62 9.58 -12.35 6.54
CA LEU A 62 10.26 -11.91 7.77
C LEU A 62 9.33 -11.37 8.87
N VAL A 63 8.06 -11.11 8.55
CA VAL A 63 7.06 -10.67 9.54
C VAL A 63 5.91 -11.66 9.68
N ALA A 64 6.04 -12.86 9.10
CA ALA A 64 4.97 -13.85 9.06
C ALA A 64 4.60 -14.43 10.44
N ASP A 65 5.49 -14.31 11.42
CA ASP A 65 5.33 -14.73 12.80
C ASP A 65 4.75 -13.64 13.72
N LEU A 66 4.63 -12.40 13.23
CA LEU A 66 4.05 -11.30 14.00
C LEU A 66 2.52 -11.36 13.98
N ASP A 67 1.91 -11.11 15.13
CA ASP A 67 0.46 -10.91 15.19
C ASP A 67 0.07 -9.56 14.56
N ALA A 68 -1.19 -9.45 14.16
CA ALA A 68 -1.69 -8.29 13.43
C ALA A 68 -1.62 -6.97 14.23
N GLU A 69 -1.76 -7.03 15.56
CA GLU A 69 -1.71 -5.82 16.39
C GLU A 69 -0.26 -5.33 16.53
N THR A 70 0.67 -6.24 16.76
CA THR A 70 2.10 -5.94 16.80
C THR A 70 2.58 -5.36 15.46
N LEU A 71 2.22 -6.00 14.34
CA LEU A 71 2.59 -5.54 13.01
C LEU A 71 2.01 -4.14 12.71
N ARG A 72 0.74 -3.93 13.07
CA ARG A 72 0.08 -2.63 12.91
C ARG A 72 0.77 -1.53 13.72
N ALA A 73 1.12 -1.79 14.98
CA ALA A 73 1.81 -0.83 15.83
C ALA A 73 3.18 -0.44 15.26
N GLN A 74 3.96 -1.41 14.79
CA GLN A 74 5.27 -1.18 14.18
C GLN A 74 5.17 -0.37 12.88
N LEU A 75 4.22 -0.71 12.00
CA LEU A 75 4.00 0.02 10.75
C LEU A 75 3.61 1.48 10.99
N ILE A 76 2.71 1.74 11.96
CA ILE A 76 2.34 3.11 12.35
C ILE A 76 3.56 3.88 12.85
N GLN A 77 4.35 3.28 13.74
CA GLN A 77 5.55 3.93 14.27
C GLN A 77 6.56 4.25 13.15
N MET A 78 6.76 3.33 12.21
CA MET A 78 7.71 3.52 11.11
C MET A 78 7.22 4.58 10.12
N SER A 79 5.93 4.58 9.76
CA SER A 79 5.33 5.61 8.90
C SER A 79 5.42 7.00 9.54
N ARG A 80 5.17 7.13 10.85
CA ARG A 80 5.32 8.43 11.56
C ARG A 80 6.75 8.94 11.49
N ARG A 81 7.75 8.09 11.75
CA ARG A 81 9.17 8.46 11.61
C ARG A 81 9.55 8.87 10.20
N MET A 82 9.06 8.16 9.19
CA MET A 82 9.35 8.50 7.79
C MET A 82 8.72 9.84 7.37
N LEU A 83 7.57 10.17 7.94
CA LEU A 83 6.83 11.41 7.66
C LEU A 83 7.19 12.56 8.61
N ASP A 84 8.16 12.37 9.51
CA ASP A 84 8.53 13.32 10.56
C ASP A 84 7.34 13.78 11.42
N LEU A 85 6.41 12.86 11.68
CA LEU A 85 5.22 13.08 12.50
C LEU A 85 5.49 12.66 13.96
N PRO A 86 4.96 13.38 14.96
CA PRO A 86 5.11 13.04 16.38
C PRO A 86 4.43 11.72 16.75
#